data_AF-A0A959IID2-F1
#
_entry.id   AF-A0A959IID2-F1
#
_cell.length_a   1.000
_cell.length_b   1.000
_cell.length_c   1.000
_cell.angle_alpha   90.00
_cell.angle_beta   90.00
_cell.angle_gamma   90.00
#
_symmetry.space_group_name_H-M   'P 1'
#
loop_
_entity.id
_entity.type
_entity.pdbx_description
1 polymer ?
#
loop_
_entity_poly.entity_id
_entity_poly.type
_entity_poly.pdbx_seq_one_letter_code
_entity_poly.pdbx_strand_id
1 'polypeptide(L)'
;VPFRKDQIRYFLSETIDAEELMIDFLGELNLLCDTTASNLATTLLIHPKILTDFEDYLDFASEAEAVIEQAGLDGVFQIATFHPDYRFADAPADDPAHYTNRSPFPMLHIIREESISEAAEHYPDLESIPRRNMELLREMGRDEIRDLLAGIGSNKKD
;
A
#
# COMPACT_ATOMS: atom_id res chain seq x y z
N VAL A 1 -5.10 -8.93 13.11
CA VAL A 1 -4.69 -8.13 11.94
C VAL A 1 -5.55 -6.87 11.88
N PRO A 2 -4.97 -5.69 11.59
CA PRO A 2 -5.62 -4.38 11.72
C PRO A 2 -7.02 -4.28 11.09
N PHE A 3 -7.20 -4.88 9.92
CA PHE A 3 -8.50 -4.92 9.22
C PHE A 3 -9.64 -5.50 10.07
N ARG A 4 -9.39 -6.54 10.86
CA ARG A 4 -10.43 -7.16 11.71
C ARG A 4 -10.64 -6.42 13.03
N LYS A 5 -9.77 -5.47 13.36
CA LYS A 5 -9.80 -4.67 14.58
C LYS A 5 -10.30 -3.24 14.30
N ASP A 6 -10.76 -2.93 13.09
CA ASP A 6 -11.17 -1.59 12.64
C ASP A 6 -10.08 -0.51 12.82
N GLN A 7 -8.81 -0.90 12.64
CA GLN A 7 -7.63 -0.04 12.84
C GLN A 7 -7.07 0.53 11.54
N ILE A 8 -7.85 0.50 10.47
CA ILE A 8 -7.47 1.00 9.14
C ILE A 8 -8.29 2.24 8.82
N ARG A 9 -7.61 3.34 8.53
CA ARG A 9 -8.19 4.55 7.97
C ARG A 9 -8.00 4.57 6.46
N TYR A 10 -9.03 4.96 5.74
CA TYR A 10 -8.99 5.20 4.31
C TYR A 10 -9.16 6.70 4.08
N PHE A 11 -8.12 7.35 3.59
CA PHE A 11 -8.15 8.77 3.25
C PHE A 11 -8.11 8.91 1.73
N LEU A 12 -9.18 9.48 1.18
CA LEU A 12 -9.28 9.75 -0.25
C LEU A 12 -8.82 11.20 -0.49
N SER A 13 -7.63 11.35 -1.05
CA SER A 13 -7.17 12.65 -1.55
C SER A 13 -7.83 12.93 -2.90
N GLU A 14 -8.46 14.10 -3.00
CA GLU A 14 -9.10 14.58 -4.22
C GLU A 14 -8.24 15.57 -5.01
N THR A 15 -7.01 15.82 -4.55
CA THR A 15 -6.10 16.76 -5.19
C THR A 15 -5.60 16.27 -6.56
N ILE A 16 -5.17 17.24 -7.36
CA ILE A 16 -4.48 17.05 -8.64
C ILE A 16 -3.07 17.66 -8.61
N ASP A 17 -2.62 18.13 -7.44
CA ASP A 17 -1.33 18.78 -7.22
C ASP A 17 -0.45 17.99 -6.22
N ALA A 18 0.83 17.85 -6.54
CA ALA A 18 1.75 17.00 -5.78
C ALA A 18 2.13 17.62 -4.42
N GLU A 19 2.23 18.96 -4.34
CA GLU A 19 2.50 19.64 -3.08
C GLU A 19 1.30 19.49 -2.13
N GLU A 20 0.09 19.63 -2.65
CA GLU A 20 -1.14 19.37 -1.88
C GLU A 20 -1.22 17.90 -1.42
N LEU A 21 -0.84 16.93 -2.26
CA LEU A 21 -0.80 15.53 -1.87
C LEU A 21 0.24 15.27 -0.75
N MET A 22 1.38 15.96 -0.78
CA MET A 22 2.37 15.89 0.29
C MET A 22 1.81 16.48 1.61
N ILE A 23 1.00 17.54 1.54
CA ILE A 23 0.28 18.08 2.71
C ILE A 23 -0.70 17.04 3.27
N ASP A 24 -1.46 16.37 2.41
CA ASP A 24 -2.35 15.28 2.81
C ASP A 24 -1.58 14.13 3.49
N PHE A 25 -0.44 13.71 2.90
CA PHE A 25 0.45 12.71 3.47
C PHE A 25 0.94 13.10 4.87
N LEU A 26 1.45 14.32 5.04
CA LEU A 26 1.90 14.85 6.33
C LEU A 26 0.77 14.92 7.35
N GLY A 27 -0.45 15.28 6.92
CA GLY A 27 -1.64 15.30 7.78
C GLY A 27 -1.98 13.92 8.33
N GLU A 28 -1.98 12.91 7.47
CA GLU A 28 -2.25 11.53 7.86
C GLU A 28 -1.11 10.90 8.68
N LEU A 29 0.14 11.24 8.39
CA LEU A 29 1.30 10.85 9.20
C LEU A 29 1.22 11.45 10.62
N ASN A 30 0.88 12.74 10.75
CA ASN A 30 0.68 13.37 12.05
C ASN A 30 -0.47 12.73 12.83
N LEU A 31 -1.59 12.40 12.17
CA LEU A 31 -2.70 11.68 12.81
C LEU A 31 -2.26 10.31 13.35
N LEU A 32 -1.42 9.59 12.60
CA LEU A 32 -0.83 8.35 13.07
C LEU A 32 0.10 8.58 14.28
N CYS A 33 0.94 9.61 14.27
CA CYS A 33 1.77 9.97 15.42
C CYS A 33 0.94 10.29 16.68
N ASP A 34 -0.20 10.98 16.52
CA ASP A 34 -1.07 11.41 17.61
C ASP A 34 -2.01 10.30 18.13
N THR A 35 -1.95 9.11 17.55
CA THR A 35 -2.78 7.96 17.92
C THR A 35 -1.95 6.75 18.30
N THR A 36 -2.57 5.80 19.02
CA THR A 36 -1.95 4.51 19.38
C THR A 36 -2.27 3.44 18.33
N ALA A 37 -1.44 2.40 18.27
CA ALA A 37 -1.66 1.21 17.42
C ALA A 37 -3.05 0.58 17.62
N SER A 38 -3.57 0.62 18.85
CA SER A 38 -4.89 0.09 19.19
C SER A 38 -6.05 0.83 18.51
N ASN A 39 -5.85 2.10 18.19
CA ASN A 39 -6.88 2.98 17.62
C ASN A 39 -6.69 3.14 16.12
N LEU A 40 -5.44 3.35 15.68
CA LEU A 40 -5.10 3.52 14.28
C LEU A 40 -3.70 2.94 14.01
N ALA A 41 -3.68 1.84 13.25
CA ALA A 41 -2.47 1.12 12.90
C ALA A 41 -2.01 1.42 11.47
N THR A 42 -2.95 1.78 10.58
CA THR A 42 -2.65 1.98 9.16
C THR A 42 -3.54 3.06 8.57
N THR A 43 -2.95 3.96 7.78
CA THR A 43 -3.69 4.80 6.84
C THR A 43 -3.40 4.37 5.41
N LEU A 44 -4.47 4.23 4.62
CA LEU A 44 -4.45 4.13 3.17
C LEU A 44 -4.69 5.51 2.59
N LEU A 45 -3.63 6.17 2.12
CA LEU A 45 -3.70 7.42 1.35
C LEU A 45 -3.96 7.06 -0.11
N ILE A 46 -5.19 7.28 -0.57
CA ILE A 46 -5.67 6.93 -1.91
C ILE A 46 -5.78 8.21 -2.73
N HIS A 47 -5.11 8.28 -3.87
CA HIS A 47 -5.05 9.51 -4.68
C HIS A 47 -5.37 9.25 -6.16
N PRO A 48 -6.65 9.05 -6.53
CA PRO A 48 -7.04 8.61 -7.88
C PRO A 48 -6.79 9.61 -9.02
N LYS A 49 -6.59 10.89 -8.71
CA LYS A 49 -6.57 11.99 -9.69
C LYS A 49 -5.16 12.50 -9.99
N ILE A 50 -4.13 11.97 -9.34
CA ILE A 50 -2.73 12.39 -9.49
C ILE A 50 -1.80 11.18 -9.34
N LEU A 51 -0.57 11.29 -9.87
CA LEU A 51 0.45 10.24 -9.85
C LEU A 51 -0.07 8.94 -10.48
N THR A 52 -0.75 9.10 -11.62
CA THR A 52 -1.21 7.98 -12.45
C THR A 52 -0.14 7.47 -13.41
N ASP A 53 0.92 8.28 -13.63
CA ASP A 53 2.16 7.80 -14.22
C ASP A 53 3.00 7.11 -13.13
N PHE A 54 3.55 5.95 -13.45
CA PHE A 54 4.23 5.12 -12.45
C PHE A 54 5.59 5.70 -12.04
N GLU A 55 6.31 6.38 -12.93
CA GLU A 55 7.62 6.97 -12.58
C GLU A 55 7.42 8.19 -11.68
N ASP A 56 6.47 9.07 -12.01
CA ASP A 56 6.09 10.20 -11.14
C ASP A 56 5.64 9.72 -9.76
N TYR A 57 4.92 8.58 -9.71
CA TYR A 57 4.53 7.94 -8.46
C TYR A 57 5.73 7.44 -7.63
N LEU A 58 6.72 6.81 -8.28
CA LEU A 58 7.93 6.32 -7.60
C LEU A 58 8.76 7.47 -7.03
N ASP A 59 8.85 8.60 -7.75
CA ASP A 59 9.51 9.81 -7.26
C ASP A 59 8.81 10.32 -6.00
N PHE A 60 7.47 10.45 -6.02
CA PHE A 60 6.70 10.86 -4.84
C PHE A 60 6.83 9.88 -3.66
N ALA A 61 6.79 8.57 -3.92
CA ALA A 61 6.95 7.57 -2.87
C ALA A 61 8.33 7.67 -2.20
N SER A 62 9.38 7.91 -2.99
CA SER A 62 10.74 8.14 -2.49
C SER A 62 10.83 9.41 -1.64
N GLU A 63 10.14 10.49 -2.03
CA GLU A 63 10.03 11.71 -1.23
C GLU A 63 9.31 11.47 0.10
N ALA A 64 8.20 10.72 0.08
CA ALA A 64 7.44 10.37 1.28
C ALA A 64 8.27 9.52 2.26
N GLU A 65 9.07 8.57 1.76
CA GLU A 65 10.03 7.81 2.57
C GLU A 65 11.10 8.72 3.19
N ALA A 66 11.66 9.65 2.40
CA ALA A 66 12.65 10.60 2.89
C ALA A 66 12.08 11.52 4.00
N VAL A 67 10.79 11.88 3.92
CA VAL A 67 10.11 12.64 4.99
C VAL A 67 10.03 11.84 6.29
N ILE A 68 9.69 10.54 6.22
CA ILE A 68 9.67 9.66 7.40
C ILE A 68 11.05 9.58 8.04
N GLU A 69 12.09 9.36 7.23
CA GLU A 69 13.48 9.29 7.70
C GLU A 69 13.91 10.61 8.38
N GLN A 70 13.69 11.74 7.72
CA GLN A 70 14.07 13.07 8.23
C GLN A 70 13.31 13.45 9.50
N ALA A 71 12.07 12.99 9.66
CA ALA A 71 11.29 13.18 10.88
C ALA A 71 11.73 12.26 12.03
N GLY A 72 12.66 11.33 11.80
CA GLY A 72 13.08 10.32 12.79
C GLY A 72 12.00 9.28 13.08
N LEU A 73 11.14 9.02 12.09
CA LEU A 73 10.03 8.06 12.17
C LEU A 73 10.34 6.73 11.47
N ASP A 74 11.56 6.58 10.95
CA ASP A 74 12.10 5.29 10.51
C ASP A 74 12.11 4.28 11.68
N GLY A 75 11.68 3.05 11.45
CA GLY A 75 11.47 2.06 12.51
C GLY A 75 10.15 2.24 13.30
N VAL A 76 9.39 3.31 13.04
CA VAL A 76 8.07 3.56 13.65
C VAL A 76 6.96 3.38 12.63
N PHE A 77 7.14 3.96 11.44
CA PHE A 77 6.23 3.83 10.31
C PHE A 77 6.97 3.39 9.07
N GLN A 78 6.40 2.43 8.35
CA GLN A 78 6.84 2.02 7.03
C GLN A 78 5.80 2.43 5.97
N ILE A 79 6.26 2.66 4.74
CA ILE A 79 5.40 2.86 3.58
C ILE A 79 5.36 1.57 2.78
N ALA A 80 4.15 1.12 2.41
CA ALA A 80 3.97 0.13 1.36
C ALA A 80 3.29 0.78 0.15
N THR A 81 3.85 0.52 -1.03
CA THR A 81 3.48 1.17 -2.29
C THR A 81 2.58 0.29 -3.15
N PHE A 82 1.51 0.89 -3.68
CA PHE A 82 0.59 0.25 -4.62
C PHE A 82 0.18 1.21 -5.73
N HIS A 83 0.24 0.72 -6.97
CA HIS A 83 -0.08 1.50 -8.17
C HIS A 83 -0.75 0.61 -9.24
N PRO A 84 -1.69 1.09 -10.06
CA PRO A 84 -2.30 0.30 -11.14
C PRO A 84 -1.28 -0.34 -12.09
N ASP A 85 -0.22 0.41 -12.39
CA ASP A 85 0.87 -0.01 -13.27
C ASP A 85 2.11 -0.51 -12.51
N TYR A 86 1.98 -0.90 -11.23
CA TYR A 86 3.12 -1.37 -10.44
C TYR A 86 3.90 -2.47 -11.16
N ARG A 87 5.22 -2.30 -11.19
CA ARG A 87 6.19 -3.24 -11.77
C ARG A 87 7.45 -3.32 -10.94
N PHE A 88 7.85 -4.53 -10.55
CA PHE A 88 9.17 -4.80 -9.98
C PHE A 88 10.27 -4.57 -11.03
N ALA A 89 11.30 -3.82 -10.66
CA ALA A 89 12.38 -3.43 -11.57
C ALA A 89 13.23 -4.61 -12.06
N ASP A 90 13.32 -5.69 -11.27
CA ASP A 90 14.10 -6.90 -11.55
C ASP A 90 13.28 -8.01 -12.23
N ALA A 91 12.02 -7.75 -12.57
CA ALA A 91 11.11 -8.74 -13.17
C ALA A 91 10.70 -8.36 -14.61
N PRO A 92 10.42 -9.37 -15.48
CA PRO A 92 9.88 -9.13 -16.81
C PRO A 92 8.61 -8.27 -16.78
N ALA A 93 8.36 -7.48 -17.83
CA ALA A 93 7.20 -6.59 -17.92
C ALA A 93 5.86 -7.31 -17.74
N ASP A 94 5.81 -8.59 -18.06
CA ASP A 94 4.62 -9.42 -17.98
C ASP A 94 4.58 -10.42 -16.81
N ASP A 95 5.48 -10.30 -15.85
CA ASP A 95 5.50 -11.15 -14.66
C ASP A 95 4.19 -11.00 -13.86
N PRO A 96 3.44 -12.08 -13.62
CA PRO A 96 2.25 -12.04 -12.75
C PRO A 96 2.53 -11.55 -11.32
N ALA A 97 3.78 -11.65 -10.84
CA ALA A 97 4.15 -11.15 -9.52
C ALA A 97 3.84 -9.66 -9.33
N HIS A 98 3.85 -8.86 -10.39
CA HIS A 98 3.47 -7.44 -10.33
C HIS A 98 2.11 -7.20 -9.67
N TYR A 99 1.18 -8.15 -9.80
CA TYR A 99 -0.15 -8.05 -9.20
C TYR A 99 -0.16 -8.10 -7.66
N THR A 100 0.97 -8.43 -6.98
CA THR A 100 1.03 -8.34 -5.51
C THR A 100 0.86 -6.91 -5.00
N ASN A 101 1.27 -5.93 -5.81
CA ASN A 101 1.30 -4.52 -5.47
C ASN A 101 0.50 -3.66 -6.45
N ARG A 102 -0.29 -4.29 -7.34
CA ARG A 102 -1.25 -3.54 -8.16
C ARG A 102 -2.51 -3.20 -7.38
N SER A 103 -2.99 -1.99 -7.58
CA SER A 103 -4.22 -1.46 -6.97
C SER A 103 -5.10 -0.78 -8.03
N PRO A 104 -6.39 -0.54 -7.74
CA PRO A 104 -7.27 0.20 -8.66
C PRO A 104 -6.85 1.66 -8.87
N PHE A 105 -6.20 2.26 -7.86
CA PHE A 105 -5.74 3.64 -7.86
C PHE A 105 -4.35 3.73 -7.21
N PRO A 106 -3.55 4.74 -7.57
CA PRO A 106 -2.33 5.06 -6.85
C PRO A 106 -2.63 5.25 -5.36
N MET A 107 -1.81 4.62 -4.50
CA MET A 107 -1.95 4.76 -3.05
C MET A 107 -0.65 4.47 -2.30
N LEU A 108 -0.54 5.05 -1.10
CA LEU A 108 0.45 4.69 -0.09
C LEU A 108 -0.25 4.11 1.12
N HIS A 109 0.29 3.02 1.66
CA HIS A 109 -0.09 2.51 2.96
C HIS A 109 0.96 2.95 3.97
N ILE A 110 0.56 3.79 4.92
CA ILE A 110 1.41 4.20 6.04
C ILE A 110 1.09 3.23 7.19
N ILE A 111 2.04 2.38 7.56
CA ILE A 111 1.82 1.25 8.47
C ILE A 111 2.71 1.41 9.70
N ARG A 112 2.13 1.31 10.89
CA ARG A 112 2.90 1.29 12.15
C ARG A 112 3.63 -0.04 12.32
N GLU A 113 4.94 0.02 12.54
CA GLU A 113 5.79 -1.17 12.70
C GLU A 113 5.48 -1.97 13.96
N GLU A 114 5.05 -1.31 15.04
CA GLU A 114 4.57 -1.98 16.26
C GLU A 114 3.42 -2.96 15.94
N SER A 115 2.52 -2.60 15.02
CA SER A 115 1.39 -3.47 14.64
C SER A 115 1.82 -4.69 13.81
N ILE A 116 2.95 -4.57 13.09
CA ILE A 116 3.56 -5.69 12.36
C ILE A 116 4.26 -6.61 13.35
N SER A 117 4.98 -6.04 14.32
CA SER A 117 5.63 -6.79 15.39
C SER A 117 4.63 -7.59 16.22
N GLU A 118 3.50 -7.00 16.61
CA GLU A 118 2.39 -7.72 17.30
C GLU A 118 1.84 -8.87 16.43
N ALA A 119 1.75 -8.65 15.12
CA ALA A 119 1.33 -9.71 14.20
C ALA A 119 2.39 -10.83 14.09
N ALA A 120 3.69 -10.50 14.11
CA ALA A 120 4.76 -11.47 14.01
C ALA A 120 4.75 -12.48 15.17
N GLU A 121 4.35 -12.07 16.37
CA GLU A 121 4.18 -12.97 17.53
C GLU A 121 3.15 -14.08 17.28
N HIS A 122 2.15 -13.81 16.42
CA HIS A 122 1.06 -14.73 16.12
C HIS A 122 1.22 -15.43 14.76
N TYR A 123 2.08 -14.90 13.90
CA TYR A 123 2.34 -15.38 12.54
C TYR A 123 3.86 -15.46 12.32
N PRO A 124 4.51 -16.57 12.68
CA PRO A 124 5.98 -16.67 12.72
C PRO A 124 6.68 -16.63 11.35
N ASP A 125 5.94 -16.42 10.26
CA ASP A 125 6.45 -16.47 8.88
C ASP A 125 6.01 -15.24 8.05
N LEU A 126 5.84 -14.08 8.70
CA LEU A 126 5.45 -12.84 8.01
C LEU A 126 6.45 -12.46 6.90
N GLU A 127 7.74 -12.68 7.13
CA GLU A 127 8.80 -12.34 6.17
C GLU A 127 8.70 -13.15 4.86
N SER A 128 8.06 -14.33 4.86
CA SER A 128 7.88 -15.11 3.64
C SER A 128 6.69 -14.69 2.80
N ILE A 129 5.77 -13.88 3.34
CA ILE A 129 4.53 -13.48 2.67
C ILE A 129 4.79 -12.84 1.30
N PRO A 130 5.71 -11.86 1.16
CA PRO A 130 5.98 -11.28 -0.16
C PRO A 130 6.40 -12.33 -1.18
N ARG A 131 7.40 -13.16 -0.85
CA ARG A 131 7.89 -14.23 -1.74
C ARG A 131 6.77 -15.22 -2.10
N ARG A 132 6.00 -15.67 -1.11
CA ARG A 132 4.92 -16.62 -1.31
C ARG A 132 3.81 -16.06 -2.20
N ASN A 133 3.46 -14.78 -2.05
CA ASN A 133 2.46 -14.13 -2.89
C ASN A 133 2.95 -14.01 -4.34
N MET A 134 4.22 -13.66 -4.55
CA MET A 134 4.81 -13.61 -5.90
C MET A 134 4.82 -14.99 -6.56
N GLU A 135 5.22 -16.05 -5.84
CA GLU A 135 5.20 -17.43 -6.32
C GLU A 135 3.79 -17.89 -6.69
N LEU A 136 2.81 -17.61 -5.82
CA LEU A 136 1.41 -17.96 -6.06
C LEU A 136 0.87 -17.28 -7.32
N LEU A 137 1.08 -15.97 -7.49
CA LEU A 137 0.58 -15.27 -8.67
C LEU A 137 1.28 -15.74 -9.96
N ARG A 138 2.56 -16.11 -9.87
CA ARG A 138 3.28 -16.74 -10.99
C ARG A 138 2.70 -18.10 -11.35
N GLU A 139 2.33 -18.91 -10.36
CA GLU A 139 1.68 -20.21 -10.57
C GLU A 139 0.29 -20.06 -11.20
N MET A 140 -0.51 -19.10 -10.74
CA MET A 140 -1.84 -18.79 -11.31
C MET A 140 -1.73 -18.27 -12.75
N GLY A 141 -0.73 -17.43 -13.04
CA GLY A 141 -0.56 -16.80 -14.34
C GLY A 141 -1.57 -15.69 -14.63
N ARG A 142 -1.34 -14.96 -15.74
CA ARG A 142 -2.08 -13.72 -16.05
C ARG A 142 -3.55 -13.93 -16.39
N ASP A 143 -3.88 -15.02 -17.09
CA ASP A 143 -5.25 -15.25 -17.55
C ASP A 143 -6.20 -15.49 -16.38
N GLU A 144 -5.79 -16.35 -15.43
CA GLU A 144 -6.57 -16.62 -14.22
C GLU A 144 -6.73 -15.36 -13.36
N ILE A 145 -5.65 -14.58 -13.17
CA ILE A 145 -5.71 -13.31 -12.44
C ILE A 145 -6.68 -12.35 -13.12
N ARG A 146 -6.61 -12.19 -14.44
CA ARG A 146 -7.51 -11.30 -15.19
C ARG A 146 -8.97 -11.73 -15.04
N ASP A 147 -9.25 -13.03 -15.12
CA ASP A 147 -10.60 -13.57 -14.97
C ASP A 147 -11.15 -13.33 -13.56
N LEU A 148 -10.31 -13.50 -12.53
CA LEU A 148 -10.66 -13.14 -11.14
C LEU A 148 -10.97 -11.65 -10.99
N LEU A 149 -10.11 -10.78 -11.53
CA LEU A 149 -10.28 -9.34 -11.46
C LEU A 149 -11.53 -8.86 -12.23
N ALA A 150 -11.83 -9.46 -13.39
CA ALA A 150 -13.03 -9.16 -14.17
C ALA A 150 -14.34 -9.52 -13.40
N GLY A 151 -14.27 -10.50 -12.49
CA GLY A 151 -15.37 -10.84 -11.60
C GLY A 151 -15.64 -9.81 -10.50
N ILE A 152 -14.67 -8.95 -10.17
CA ILE A 152 -14.79 -7.93 -9.12
C ILE A 152 -15.66 -6.78 -9.66
N GLY A 153 -16.86 -6.62 -9.08
CA GLY A 153 -17.86 -5.63 -9.50
C GLY A 153 -19.03 -6.21 -10.30
N SER A 154 -18.91 -7.45 -10.80
CA SER A 154 -19.98 -8.16 -11.50
C SER A 154 -20.95 -8.88 -10.54
N ASN A 155 -20.53 -9.08 -9.29
CA ASN A 155 -21.38 -9.55 -8.19
C ASN A 155 -22.06 -8.35 -7.50
N LYS A 156 -23.03 -7.72 -8.18
CA LYS A 156 -24.08 -6.99 -7.47
C LYS A 156 -24.84 -8.04 -6.66
N LYS A 157 -24.61 -8.09 -5.35
CA LYS A 157 -25.52 -8.78 -4.43
C LYS A 157 -26.89 -8.13 -4.57
N ASP A 158 -27.86 -8.96 -4.93
CA ASP A 158 -29.30 -8.72 -4.75
C ASP A 158 -29.65 -8.40 -3.28
#